data_AF-A0A8T9JD68-F1
#
_entry.id   AF-A0A8T9JD68-F1
#
_cell.length_a   1.000
_cell.length_b   1.000
_cell.length_c   1.000
_cell.angle_alpha   90.00
_cell.angle_beta   90.00
_cell.angle_gamma   90.00
#
_symmetry.space_group_name_H-M   'P 1'
#
loop_
_entity.id
_entity.type
_entity.pdbx_description
1 polymer ?
#
loop_
_entity_poly.entity_id
_entity_poly.type
_entity_poly.pdbx_seq_one_letter_code
_entity_poly.pdbx_strand_id
1 'polypeptide(L)'
;RGQVTSSCSSQRLAKLTAAVLLAKDVPVYLFSRYVPTPFVPYAVQELKAVAGVMITASHNRKEDNGYKVYWENGAQITSPHDKEILKCIEECVEPWNG
;
A
#
# COMPACT_ATOMS: atom_id res chain seq x y z
N ARG A 1 20.48 6.78 -19.81
CA ARG A 1 20.37 7.30 -18.43
C ARG A 1 19.93 6.14 -17.57
N GLY A 2 20.86 5.54 -16.81
CA GLY A 2 20.61 4.30 -16.06
C GLY A 2 19.52 4.50 -15.02
N GLN A 3 18.47 3.68 -15.07
CA GLN A 3 17.49 3.59 -13.99
C GLN A 3 18.24 3.19 -12.73
N VAL A 4 18.25 4.09 -11.74
CA VAL A 4 18.68 3.79 -10.37
C VAL A 4 17.78 2.65 -9.89
N THR A 5 18.33 1.44 -9.78
CA THR A 5 17.60 0.29 -9.27
C THR A 5 17.27 0.58 -7.81
N SER A 6 16.03 0.94 -7.51
CA SER A 6 15.59 1.05 -6.12
C SER A 6 15.68 -0.35 -5.52
N SER A 7 16.53 -0.54 -4.51
CA SER A 7 16.72 -1.82 -3.81
C SER A 7 15.56 -2.14 -2.85
N CYS A 8 14.37 -1.57 -3.10
CA CYS A 8 13.24 -1.68 -2.19
C CYS A 8 12.50 -3.00 -2.46
N SER A 9 12.66 -3.99 -1.59
CA SER A 9 11.86 -5.21 -1.66
C SER A 9 10.42 -4.94 -1.25
N SER A 10 9.47 -5.75 -1.72
CA SER A 10 8.05 -5.62 -1.32
C SER A 10 7.87 -5.71 0.20
N GLN A 11 8.70 -6.51 0.88
CA GLN A 11 8.69 -6.63 2.33
C GLN A 11 9.14 -5.33 3.01
N ARG A 12 10.20 -4.69 2.50
CA ARG A 12 10.68 -3.39 3.02
C ARG A 12 9.63 -2.31 2.79
N LEU A 13 9.02 -2.28 1.61
CA LEU A 13 7.97 -1.31 1.29
C LEU A 13 6.73 -1.51 2.18
N ALA A 14 6.29 -2.75 2.41
CA ALA A 14 5.16 -3.03 3.31
C ALA A 14 5.43 -2.56 4.75
N LYS A 15 6.66 -2.76 5.25
CA LYS A 15 7.07 -2.26 6.58
C LYS A 15 7.12 -0.73 6.63
N LEU A 16 7.60 -0.08 5.57
CA LEU A 16 7.61 1.39 5.47
C LEU A 16 6.18 1.95 5.46
N THR A 17 5.28 1.37 4.67
CA THR A 17 3.86 1.76 4.66
C THR A 17 3.25 1.65 6.06
N ALA A 18 3.49 0.53 6.76
CA ALA A 18 3.00 0.34 8.12
C ALA A 18 3.57 1.40 9.07
N ALA A 19 4.88 1.70 8.99
CA ALA A 19 5.52 2.70 9.83
C ALA A 19 4.96 4.11 9.62
N VAL A 20 4.70 4.51 8.35
CA VAL A 20 4.10 5.82 8.04
C VAL A 20 2.70 5.94 8.61
N LEU A 21 1.86 4.91 8.46
CA LEU A 21 0.51 4.89 9.01
C LEU A 21 0.52 4.95 10.54
N LEU A 22 1.38 4.15 11.18
CA LEU A 22 1.54 4.17 12.64
C LEU A 22 2.03 5.52 13.15
N ALA A 23 2.91 6.21 12.42
CA ALA A 23 3.37 7.56 12.76
C ALA A 23 2.26 8.64 12.63
N LYS A 24 1.13 8.30 12.00
CA LYS A 24 -0.08 9.13 11.90
C LYS A 24 -1.23 8.59 12.76
N ASP A 25 -0.91 7.79 13.78
CA ASP A 25 -1.85 7.20 14.72
C ASP A 25 -2.92 6.31 14.07
N VAL A 26 -2.63 5.75 12.89
CA VAL A 26 -3.49 4.77 12.21
C VAL A 26 -3.05 3.36 12.63
N PRO A 27 -3.90 2.57 13.32
CA PRO A 27 -3.57 1.19 13.68
C PRO A 27 -3.39 0.31 12.44
N VAL A 28 -2.33 -0.52 12.43
CA VAL A 28 -1.99 -1.37 11.28
C VAL A 28 -1.86 -2.84 11.68
N TYR A 29 -2.52 -3.71 10.91
CA TYR A 29 -2.25 -5.15 10.90
C TYR A 29 -1.29 -5.48 9.75
N LEU A 30 -0.10 -5.97 10.08
CA LEU A 30 0.91 -6.37 9.09
C LEU A 30 1.02 -7.90 9.05
N PHE A 31 0.83 -8.49 7.86
CA PHE A 31 1.05 -9.92 7.67
C PHE A 31 2.51 -10.30 7.96
N SER A 32 2.72 -11.40 8.69
CA SER A 32 4.05 -11.87 9.10
C SER A 32 4.89 -12.43 7.95
N ARG A 33 4.25 -12.79 6.83
CA ARG A 33 4.87 -13.36 5.63
C ARG A 33 4.10 -12.95 4.37
N TYR A 34 4.65 -13.32 3.21
CA TYR A 34 3.94 -13.17 1.93
C TYR A 34 2.62 -13.94 1.94
N VAL A 35 1.59 -13.31 1.38
CA VAL A 35 0.23 -13.87 1.24
C VAL A 35 -0.29 -13.68 -0.17
N PRO A 36 -1.21 -14.55 -0.65
CA PRO A 36 -1.91 -14.33 -1.90
C PRO A 36 -2.72 -13.02 -1.87
N THR A 37 -2.85 -12.36 -3.02
CA THR A 37 -3.58 -11.08 -3.16
C THR A 37 -4.97 -11.07 -2.51
N PRO A 38 -5.82 -12.12 -2.60
CA PRO A 38 -7.15 -12.11 -1.99
C PRO A 38 -7.17 -12.05 -0.46
N PHE A 39 -6.05 -12.32 0.23
CA PHE A 39 -6.00 -12.29 1.69
C PHE A 39 -6.13 -10.88 2.26
N VAL A 40 -5.64 -9.85 1.55
CA VAL A 40 -5.76 -8.47 2.00
C VAL A 40 -7.23 -8.01 2.04
N PRO A 41 -8.02 -8.06 0.96
CA PRO A 41 -9.43 -7.67 1.01
C PRO A 41 -10.27 -8.55 1.94
N TYR A 42 -9.95 -9.85 2.04
CA TYR A 42 -10.57 -10.72 3.04
C TYR A 42 -10.33 -10.22 4.47
N ALA A 43 -9.06 -9.95 4.83
CA ALA A 43 -8.72 -9.47 6.16
C ALA A 43 -9.30 -8.08 6.47
N VAL A 44 -9.48 -7.21 5.46
CA VAL A 44 -10.17 -5.92 5.64
C VAL A 44 -11.59 -6.14 6.15
N GLN A 45 -12.34 -7.04 5.53
CA GLN A 45 -13.70 -7.38 5.93
C GLN A 45 -13.73 -8.07 7.31
N GLU A 46 -12.89 -9.08 7.52
CA GLU A 46 -12.86 -9.85 8.78
C GLU A 46 -12.44 -9.01 9.99
N LEU A 47 -11.44 -8.16 9.84
CA LEU A 47 -10.92 -7.31 10.92
C LEU A 47 -11.65 -5.97 11.03
N LYS A 48 -12.64 -5.73 10.16
CA LYS A 48 -13.38 -4.46 10.04
C LYS A 48 -12.43 -3.26 9.90
N ALA A 49 -11.37 -3.43 9.11
CA ALA A 49 -10.43 -2.36 8.81
C ALA A 49 -11.04 -1.39 7.80
N VAL A 50 -10.62 -0.12 7.84
CA VAL A 50 -11.10 0.92 6.91
C VAL A 50 -10.48 0.81 5.52
N ALA A 51 -9.32 0.16 5.40
CA ALA A 51 -8.62 -0.04 4.14
C ALA A 51 -7.58 -1.18 4.25
N GLY A 52 -7.15 -1.70 3.10
CA GLY A 52 -6.07 -2.67 2.98
C GLY A 52 -5.08 -2.28 1.89
N VAL A 53 -3.79 -2.52 2.13
CA VAL A 53 -2.72 -2.25 1.16
C VAL A 53 -2.01 -3.55 0.79
N MET A 54 -1.89 -3.80 -0.51
CA MET A 54 -1.13 -4.93 -1.05
C MET A 54 0.05 -4.41 -1.86
N ILE A 55 1.26 -4.74 -1.42
CA ILE A 55 2.47 -4.51 -2.20
C ILE A 55 2.71 -5.74 -3.08
N THR A 56 2.65 -5.55 -4.40
CA THR A 56 2.83 -6.65 -5.36
C THR A 56 3.37 -6.14 -6.69
N ALA A 57 4.40 -6.80 -7.22
CA ALA A 57 4.83 -6.58 -8.60
C ALA A 57 3.89 -7.24 -9.63
N SER A 58 2.94 -8.09 -9.21
CA SER A 58 2.07 -8.87 -10.09
C SER A 58 2.84 -9.60 -11.20
N HIS A 59 2.84 -9.07 -12.43
CA HIS A 59 3.59 -9.59 -13.59
C HIS A 59 4.83 -8.75 -13.94
N ASN A 60 5.07 -7.65 -13.24
CA ASN A 60 6.22 -6.79 -13.43
C ASN A 60 7.45 -7.37 -12.76
N ARG A 61 8.61 -6.80 -13.10
CA ARG A 61 9.86 -7.14 -12.41
C ARG A 61 9.76 -6.68 -10.95
N LYS A 62 10.50 -7.33 -10.06
CA LYS A 62 10.45 -7.08 -8.61
C LYS A 62 10.78 -5.63 -8.24
N GLU A 63 11.52 -4.92 -9.09
CA GLU A 63 11.92 -3.53 -8.90
C GLU A 63 10.74 -2.56 -9.08
N ASP A 64 9.71 -2.94 -9.84
CA ASP A 64 8.58 -2.11 -10.21
C ASP A 64 7.39 -2.28 -9.23
N ASN A 65 7.66 -2.54 -7.94
CA ASN A 65 6.64 -2.86 -6.92
C ASN A 65 5.36 -2.03 -7.09
N GLY A 66 4.22 -2.71 -7.26
CA GLY A 66 2.91 -2.07 -7.30
C GLY A 66 2.31 -1.90 -5.90
N TYR A 67 1.43 -0.92 -5.79
CA TYR A 67 0.70 -0.58 -4.57
C TYR A 67 -0.80 -0.64 -4.86
N LYS A 68 -1.48 -1.69 -4.38
CA LYS A 68 -2.94 -1.83 -4.54
C LYS A 68 -3.62 -1.46 -3.23
N VAL A 69 -4.70 -0.68 -3.33
CA VAL A 69 -5.52 -0.26 -2.19
C VAL A 69 -6.91 -0.87 -2.29
N TYR A 70 -7.37 -1.45 -1.19
CA TYR A 70 -8.71 -1.96 -0.99
C TYR A 70 -9.42 -1.08 0.03
N TRP A 71 -10.69 -0.76 -0.22
CA TRP A 71 -11.50 0.05 0.69
C TRP A 71 -12.21 -0.82 1.74
N GLU A 72 -12.95 -0.20 2.66
CA GLU A 72 -13.62 -0.88 3.79
C GLU A 72 -14.56 -2.02 3.34
N ASN A 73 -15.11 -1.93 2.13
CA ASN A 73 -15.97 -2.95 1.52
C ASN A 73 -15.20 -4.15 0.91
N GLY A 74 -13.87 -4.19 1.05
CA GLY A 74 -13.01 -5.23 0.47
C GLY A 74 -12.83 -5.12 -1.04
N ALA A 75 -13.46 -4.16 -1.72
CA ALA A 75 -13.23 -3.90 -3.13
C ALA A 75 -11.96 -3.06 -3.33
N GLN A 76 -11.29 -3.23 -4.48
CA GLN A 76 -10.22 -2.31 -4.88
C GLN A 76 -10.80 -0.90 -5.05
N ILE A 77 -10.04 0.13 -4.68
CA ILE A 77 -10.51 1.52 -4.77
C ILE A 77 -10.96 1.90 -6.19
N THR A 78 -12.05 2.65 -6.25
CA THR A 78 -12.60 3.29 -7.46
C THR A 78 -13.05 4.71 -7.11
N SER A 79 -13.49 5.47 -8.11
CA SER A 79 -14.08 6.80 -7.90
C SER A 79 -15.17 6.76 -6.83
N PRO A 80 -15.20 7.75 -5.90
CA PRO A 80 -14.35 8.95 -5.86
C PRO A 80 -12.99 8.80 -5.15
N HIS A 81 -12.75 7.69 -4.43
CA HIS A 81 -11.57 7.54 -3.56
C HIS A 81 -10.25 7.58 -4.33
N ASP A 82 -10.20 7.01 -5.54
CA ASP A 82 -9.02 7.03 -6.40
C ASP A 82 -8.57 8.46 -6.77
N LYS A 83 -9.53 9.34 -7.06
CA LYS A 83 -9.28 10.75 -7.40
C LYS A 83 -8.78 11.54 -6.20
N GLU A 84 -9.36 11.31 -5.02
CA GLU A 84 -8.92 11.97 -3.79
C GLU A 84 -7.49 11.53 -3.43
N ILE A 85 -7.20 10.23 -3.52
CA ILE A 85 -5.85 9.70 -3.30
C ILE A 85 -4.86 10.30 -4.30
N LEU A 86 -5.21 10.36 -5.60
CA LEU A 86 -4.35 10.97 -6.62
C LEU A 86 -4.07 12.44 -6.30
N LYS A 87 -5.10 13.21 -5.95
CA LYS A 87 -4.94 14.61 -5.56
C LYS A 87 -3.98 14.76 -4.39
N CYS A 88 -4.12 13.94 -3.34
CA CYS A 88 -3.20 13.98 -2.20
C CYS A 88 -1.75 13.63 -2.60
N ILE A 89 -1.55 12.72 -3.56
CA ILE A 89 -0.21 12.40 -4.07
C ILE A 89 0.40 13.62 -4.78
N GLU A 90 -0.39 14.30 -5.62
CA GLU A 90 0.05 15.49 -6.35
C GLU A 90 0.34 16.68 -5.43
N GLU A 91 -0.36 16.79 -4.29
CA GLU A 91 -0.13 17.82 -3.28
C GLU A 91 1.06 17.49 -2.35
N CYS A 92 1.46 16.22 -2.26
CA CYS A 92 2.51 15.71 -1.35
C CYS A 92 3.74 15.18 -2.11
N VAL A 93 4.33 15.99 -2.98
CA VAL A 93 5.50 15.61 -3.79
C VAL A 93 6.83 15.69 -3.05
N GLU A 94 6.88 16.42 -1.94
CA GLU A 94 8.09 16.54 -1.12
C GLU A 94 8.28 15.30 -0.23
N PRO A 95 9.52 14.79 -0.08
CA PRO A 95 9.81 13.69 0.82
C PRO A 95 9.32 13.96 2.25
N TRP A 96 8.73 12.94 2.87
CA TRP A 96 8.27 13.04 4.25
C TRP A 96 9.45 13.22 5.20
N ASN A 97 9.42 14.29 6.00
CA ASN A 97 10.51 14.66 6.92
C ASN A 97 10.39 14.06 8.33
N GLY A 98 9.37 13.24 8.59
CA GLY A 98 9.00 12.77 9.94
C GLY A 98 7.97 13.66 10.61
#